data_AF-I6AXC9-F1
#
_entry.id   AF-I6AXC9-F1
#
_cell.length_a   1.000
_cell.length_b   1.000
_cell.length_c   1.000
_cell.angle_alpha   90.00
_cell.angle_beta   90.00
_cell.angle_gamma   90.00
#
_symmetry.space_group_name_H-M   'P 1'
#
loop_
_entity.id
_entity.type
_entity.pdbx_description
1 polymer ?
#
loop_
_entity_poly.entity_id
_entity_poly.type
_entity_poly.pdbx_seq_one_letter_code
_entity_poly.pdbx_strand_id
1 'polypeptide(L)'
;MYPLSMTPPPPPFALPLRPAARRGEAFTLIELLTVIAIIGILAAIIIPTVGRVRESARTAVCLSNVRQIAVAGQMYAADNRDVLVPILERQEGGRRPTWRLLLAPYIGAGQNHKLPKADVFLCPASAATIPPYTGDNEAGGYPSSYGINKTSRLHRYKTELTSETDEAKLTTRIHSILNPSRLIMVGDIGKVTSGTINKTSSAGWVDQQVSTATMINSLGYARFPDDANFTGGDAWNIFPRHGRKANVAFYDGRAASVDIDKDILAKTSGTPGCLYMNE
;
A
#
# COMPACT_ATOMS: atom_id res chain seq x y z
N MET A 1 -59.92 40.33 80.16
CA MET A 1 -59.22 41.59 79.88
C MET A 1 -57.79 41.27 79.45
N TYR A 2 -57.55 41.25 78.14
CA TYR A 2 -56.22 41.29 77.53
C TYR A 2 -56.28 42.37 76.45
N PRO A 3 -55.33 43.32 76.39
CA PRO A 3 -55.37 44.40 75.42
C PRO A 3 -54.99 43.88 74.03
N LEU A 4 -55.81 44.19 73.02
CA LEU A 4 -55.48 43.96 71.62
C LEU A 4 -54.26 44.81 71.26
N SER A 5 -53.12 44.16 71.09
CA SER A 5 -51.88 44.72 70.57
C SER A 5 -52.08 45.13 69.12
N MET A 6 -52.08 46.44 68.85
CA MET A 6 -51.94 46.98 67.49
C MET A 6 -50.49 46.79 67.04
N THR A 7 -50.26 45.81 66.16
CA THR A 7 -48.98 45.69 65.46
C THR A 7 -48.92 46.74 64.33
N PRO A 8 -47.79 47.44 64.14
CA PRO A 8 -47.64 48.41 63.06
C PRO A 8 -47.70 47.73 61.68
N PRO A 9 -48.11 48.46 60.62
CA PRO A 9 -48.19 47.93 59.27
C PRO A 9 -46.79 47.52 58.77
N PRO A 10 -46.70 46.47 57.94
CA PRO A 10 -45.43 46.03 57.38
C PRO A 10 -44.83 47.12 56.47
N PRO A 11 -43.49 47.25 56.42
CA PRO A 11 -42.84 48.18 55.50
C PRO A 11 -43.15 47.82 54.05
N PRO A 12 -43.18 48.80 53.13
CA PRO A 12 -43.39 48.55 51.72
C PRO A 12 -42.30 47.61 51.18
N PHE A 13 -42.72 46.60 50.40
CA PHE A 13 -41.83 45.67 49.71
C PHE A 13 -40.77 46.45 48.91
N ALA A 14 -39.51 46.37 49.33
CA ALA A 14 -38.39 46.85 48.54
C ALA A 14 -38.24 45.93 47.32
N LEU A 15 -38.62 46.42 46.14
CA LEU A 15 -38.41 45.70 44.89
C LEU A 15 -36.91 45.46 44.69
N PRO A 16 -36.48 44.23 44.33
CA PRO A 16 -35.08 43.98 44.01
C PRO A 16 -34.69 44.87 42.82
N LEU A 17 -33.64 45.67 42.98
CA LEU A 17 -33.04 46.42 41.89
C LEU A 17 -32.67 45.41 40.79
N ARG A 18 -33.32 45.54 39.62
CA ARG A 18 -32.97 44.74 38.44
C ARG A 18 -31.45 44.86 38.23
N PRO A 19 -30.71 43.73 38.13
CA PRO A 19 -29.32 43.81 37.73
C PRO A 19 -29.29 44.56 36.40
N ALA A 20 -28.49 45.63 36.32
CA ALA A 20 -28.27 46.34 35.08
C ALA A 20 -27.92 45.29 34.03
N ALA A 21 -28.75 45.16 33.00
CA ALA A 21 -28.50 44.22 31.91
C ALA A 21 -27.08 44.52 31.42
N ARG A 22 -26.16 43.57 31.64
CA ARG A 22 -24.81 43.70 31.10
C ARG A 22 -25.01 43.90 29.61
N ARG A 23 -24.67 45.09 29.10
CA ARG A 23 -24.63 45.34 27.67
C ARG A 23 -23.65 44.32 27.13
N GLY A 24 -24.16 43.25 26.54
CA GLY A 24 -23.33 42.30 25.82
C GLY A 24 -22.56 43.11 24.80
N GLU A 25 -21.24 42.99 24.81
CA GLU A 25 -20.40 43.62 23.82
C GLU A 25 -20.87 43.15 22.44
N ALA A 26 -21.46 44.06 21.66
CA ALA A 26 -21.91 43.77 20.32
C ALA A 26 -20.67 43.73 19.42
N PHE A 27 -20.45 42.60 18.76
CA PHE A 27 -19.35 42.41 17.81
C PHE A 27 -19.35 43.52 16.76
N THR A 28 -18.22 44.18 16.60
CA THR A 28 -18.03 45.17 15.55
C THR A 28 -17.75 44.50 14.21
N LEU A 29 -18.11 45.17 13.11
CA LEU A 29 -17.87 44.66 11.76
C LEU A 29 -16.37 44.45 11.48
N ILE A 30 -15.51 45.29 12.07
CA ILE A 30 -14.06 45.18 11.92
C ILE A 30 -13.48 43.97 12.66
N GLU A 31 -14.00 43.64 13.85
CA GLU A 31 -13.60 42.41 14.57
C GLU A 31 -13.95 41.17 13.76
N LEU A 32 -15.13 41.12 13.16
CA LEU A 32 -15.52 40.00 12.31
C LEU A 32 -14.66 39.93 11.03
N LEU A 33 -14.41 41.08 10.39
CA LEU A 33 -13.66 41.15 9.13
C LEU A 33 -12.19 40.76 9.31
N THR A 34 -11.56 41.19 10.40
CA THR A 34 -10.17 40.82 10.70
C THR A 34 -10.02 39.33 11.01
N VAL A 35 -10.98 38.73 11.72
CA VAL A 35 -10.96 37.28 12.00
C VAL A 35 -11.06 36.45 10.73
N ILE A 36 -12.00 36.76 9.84
CA ILE A 36 -12.10 36.03 8.57
C ILE A 36 -10.87 36.25 7.69
N ALA A 37 -10.25 37.43 7.73
CA ALA A 37 -9.00 37.71 7.01
C ALA A 37 -7.86 36.82 7.53
N ILE A 38 -7.69 36.71 8.85
CA ILE A 38 -6.67 35.85 9.46
C ILE A 38 -6.93 34.37 9.16
N ILE A 39 -8.18 33.90 9.30
CA ILE A 39 -8.55 32.52 8.94
C ILE A 39 -8.26 32.25 7.45
N GLY A 40 -8.57 33.20 6.58
CA GLY A 40 -8.30 33.10 5.14
C GLY A 40 -6.81 32.96 4.83
N ILE A 41 -5.96 33.77 5.48
CA ILE A 41 -4.49 33.69 5.34
C ILE A 41 -3.98 32.33 5.82
N LEU A 42 -4.41 31.88 7.00
CA LEU A 42 -4.00 30.59 7.55
C LEU A 42 -4.44 29.42 6.67
N ALA A 43 -5.70 29.42 6.21
CA ALA A 43 -6.23 28.40 5.32
C ALA A 43 -5.47 28.34 3.99
N ALA A 44 -5.13 29.50 3.41
CA ALA A 44 -4.38 29.59 2.16
C ALA A 44 -3.00 28.91 2.23
N ILE A 45 -2.34 28.93 3.40
CA ILE A 45 -1.04 28.27 3.61
C ILE A 45 -1.20 26.78 3.95
N ILE A 46 -2.22 26.43 4.73
CA ILE A 46 -2.42 25.07 5.24
C ILE A 46 -2.90 24.11 4.14
N ILE A 47 -3.87 24.53 3.31
CA ILE A 47 -4.47 23.68 2.27
C ILE A 47 -3.43 23.03 1.33
N PRO A 48 -2.49 23.77 0.69
CA PRO A 48 -1.50 23.15 -0.18
C PRO A 48 -0.50 22.26 0.58
N THR A 49 -0.24 22.58 1.86
CA THR A 49 0.73 21.86 2.69
C THR A 49 0.18 20.51 3.13
N VAL A 50 -1.09 20.45 3.55
CA VAL A 50 -1.73 19.20 4.02
C VAL A 50 -1.75 18.12 2.94
N GLY A 51 -1.94 18.50 1.66
CA GLY A 51 -1.88 17.56 0.54
C GLY A 51 -0.52 16.85 0.42
N ARG A 52 0.58 17.62 0.50
CA ARG A 52 1.95 17.06 0.44
C ARG A 52 2.27 16.20 1.65
N VAL A 53 1.81 16.59 2.84
CA VAL A 53 1.98 15.81 4.08
C VAL A 53 1.27 14.47 3.98
N ARG A 54 0.02 14.45 3.49
CA ARG A 54 -0.72 13.19 3.26
C ARG A 54 0.00 12.26 2.29
N GLU A 55 0.53 12.79 1.19
CA GLU A 55 1.25 11.96 0.22
C GLU A 55 2.57 11.40 0.78
N SER A 56 3.29 12.21 1.55
CA SER A 56 4.50 11.76 2.26
C SER A 56 4.18 10.66 3.27
N ALA A 57 3.08 10.80 4.03
CA ALA A 57 2.62 9.78 4.96
C ALA A 57 2.25 8.47 4.25
N ARG A 58 1.52 8.55 3.12
CA ARG A 58 1.19 7.38 2.29
C ARG A 58 2.46 6.69 1.77
N THR A 59 3.44 7.47 1.31
CA THR A 59 4.72 6.94 0.84
C THR A 59 5.45 6.18 1.95
N ALA A 60 5.49 6.74 3.17
CA ALA A 60 6.11 6.09 4.33
C ALA A 60 5.41 4.77 4.70
N VAL A 61 4.07 4.73 4.65
CA VAL A 61 3.31 3.50 4.85
C VAL A 61 3.61 2.47 3.76
N CYS A 62 3.59 2.87 2.48
CA CYS A 62 3.85 1.94 1.38
C CYS A 62 5.30 1.42 1.40
N LEU A 63 6.27 2.22 1.87
CA LEU A 63 7.64 1.78 2.12
C LEU A 63 7.73 0.76 3.27
N SER A 64 6.99 0.99 4.36
CA SER A 64 6.88 0.02 5.46
C SER A 64 6.25 -1.29 5.00
N ASN A 65 5.22 -1.22 4.16
CA ASN A 65 4.53 -2.38 3.61
C ASN A 65 5.47 -3.26 2.77
N VAL A 66 6.18 -2.70 1.79
CA VAL A 66 7.14 -3.48 0.99
C VAL A 66 8.26 -4.07 1.84
N ARG A 67 8.69 -3.36 2.89
CA ARG A 67 9.67 -3.88 3.86
C ARG A 67 9.13 -5.09 4.60
N GLN A 68 7.92 -5.01 5.15
CA GLN A 68 7.28 -6.13 5.85
C GLN A 68 7.12 -7.35 4.95
N ILE A 69 6.78 -7.14 3.67
CA ILE A 69 6.70 -8.21 2.68
C ILE A 69 8.07 -8.86 2.44
N ALA A 70 9.13 -8.08 2.31
CA ALA A 70 10.48 -8.63 2.12
C ALA A 70 10.96 -9.42 3.34
N VAL A 71 10.72 -8.91 4.55
CA VAL A 71 11.03 -9.63 5.80
C VAL A 71 10.23 -10.94 5.87
N ALA A 72 8.95 -10.92 5.51
CA ALA A 72 8.14 -12.13 5.42
C ALA A 72 8.72 -13.16 4.43
N GLY A 73 9.26 -12.70 3.30
CA GLY A 73 9.97 -13.58 2.36
C GLY A 73 11.22 -14.23 2.94
N GLN A 74 11.98 -13.50 3.77
CA GLN A 74 13.13 -14.05 4.47
C GLN A 74 12.72 -15.08 5.53
N MET A 75 11.65 -14.80 6.28
CA MET A 75 11.10 -15.75 7.25
C MET A 75 10.58 -17.01 6.55
N TYR A 76 9.88 -16.86 5.43
CA TYR A 76 9.48 -17.99 4.60
C TYR A 76 10.68 -18.84 4.18
N ALA A 77 11.75 -18.21 3.68
CA ALA A 77 12.95 -18.94 3.27
C ALA A 77 13.59 -19.69 4.45
N ALA A 78 13.67 -19.07 5.63
CA ALA A 78 14.19 -19.71 6.83
C ALA A 78 13.40 -20.98 7.20
N ASP A 79 12.07 -20.94 7.10
CA ASP A 79 11.22 -22.09 7.41
C ASP A 79 11.21 -23.15 6.28
N ASN A 80 11.59 -22.77 5.06
CA ASN A 80 11.53 -23.61 3.85
C ASN A 80 12.91 -23.99 3.30
N ARG A 81 13.88 -24.32 4.17
CA ARG A 81 15.23 -24.80 3.78
C ARG A 81 15.98 -23.82 2.86
N ASP A 82 15.89 -22.54 3.18
CA ASP A 82 16.45 -21.41 2.43
C ASP A 82 15.83 -21.18 1.05
N VAL A 83 14.72 -21.84 0.71
CA VAL A 83 14.09 -21.69 -0.61
C VAL A 83 13.30 -20.38 -0.69
N LEU A 84 13.51 -19.63 -1.76
CA LEU A 84 12.76 -18.40 -2.04
C LEU A 84 11.27 -18.70 -2.21
N VAL A 85 10.42 -17.74 -1.84
CA VAL A 85 8.98 -17.87 -2.05
C VAL A 85 8.68 -17.97 -3.56
N PRO A 86 8.04 -19.06 -4.02
CA PRO A 86 7.71 -19.18 -5.43
C PRO A 86 6.56 -18.23 -5.78
N ILE A 87 6.50 -17.78 -7.04
CA ILE A 87 5.35 -16.98 -7.51
C ILE A 87 4.04 -17.78 -7.35
N LEU A 88 4.12 -19.09 -7.57
CA LEU A 88 3.03 -20.05 -7.44
C LEU A 88 3.55 -21.40 -6.93
N GLU A 89 2.91 -21.95 -5.90
CA GLU A 89 3.15 -23.33 -5.49
C GLU A 89 2.39 -24.34 -6.37
N ARG A 90 2.86 -25.58 -6.43
CA ARG A 90 2.09 -26.71 -6.97
C ARG A 90 1.40 -27.40 -5.82
N GLN A 91 0.09 -27.52 -5.91
CA GLN A 91 -0.68 -28.37 -5.02
C GLN A 91 -1.41 -29.43 -5.85
N GLU A 92 -1.46 -30.65 -5.33
CA GLU A 92 -2.38 -31.66 -5.84
C GLU A 92 -3.82 -31.27 -5.46
N GLY A 93 -4.76 -31.35 -6.42
CA GLY A 93 -6.15 -30.91 -6.21
C GLY A 93 -6.52 -29.55 -6.83
N GLY A 94 -5.65 -28.97 -7.67
CA GLY A 94 -6.02 -27.90 -8.61
C GLY A 94 -5.94 -26.46 -8.07
N ARG A 95 -5.83 -26.25 -6.76
CA ARG A 95 -5.62 -24.91 -6.18
C ARG A 95 -4.13 -24.59 -6.10
N ARG A 96 -3.70 -23.43 -6.60
CA ARG A 96 -2.28 -23.03 -6.54
C ARG A 96 -2.14 -21.73 -5.75
N PRO A 97 -1.60 -21.77 -4.51
CA PRO A 97 -1.42 -20.55 -3.73
C PRO A 97 -0.36 -19.65 -4.38
N THR A 98 -0.64 -18.35 -4.40
CA THR A 98 0.29 -17.32 -4.86
C THR A 98 1.26 -16.97 -3.74
N TRP A 99 2.39 -16.33 -4.09
CA TRP A 99 3.38 -15.87 -3.12
C TRP A 99 2.76 -15.06 -1.96
N ARG A 100 1.69 -14.29 -2.18
CA ARG A 100 1.00 -13.55 -1.11
C ARG A 100 0.31 -14.45 -0.11
N LEU A 101 -0.34 -15.51 -0.58
CA LEU A 101 -0.96 -16.51 0.29
C LEU A 101 0.10 -17.27 1.09
N LEU A 102 1.25 -17.55 0.48
CA LEU A 102 2.39 -18.17 1.15
C LEU A 102 3.02 -17.25 2.21
N LEU A 103 3.06 -15.94 1.96
CA LEU A 103 3.60 -14.96 2.91
C LEU A 103 2.59 -14.49 3.97
N ALA A 104 1.29 -14.71 3.76
CA ALA A 104 0.22 -14.33 4.68
C ALA A 104 0.49 -14.72 6.16
N PRO A 105 0.89 -15.98 6.49
CA PRO A 105 1.30 -16.37 7.83
C PRO A 105 2.28 -15.42 8.53
N TYR A 106 3.25 -14.93 7.77
CA TYR A 106 4.41 -14.20 8.29
C TYR A 106 4.14 -12.71 8.49
N ILE A 107 3.04 -12.20 7.93
CA ILE A 107 2.60 -10.81 8.06
C ILE A 107 1.37 -10.66 8.97
N GLY A 108 1.05 -11.70 9.76
CA GLY A 108 -0.11 -11.71 10.66
C GLY A 108 -1.46 -11.82 9.94
N ALA A 109 -1.46 -12.22 8.68
CA ALA A 109 -2.66 -12.47 7.90
C ALA A 109 -3.10 -13.95 8.09
N GLY A 110 -4.24 -14.17 8.75
CA GLY A 110 -4.78 -15.50 9.07
C GLY A 110 -4.87 -16.47 7.89
N GLN A 111 -4.68 -17.77 8.19
CA GLN A 111 -4.49 -18.89 7.25
C GLN A 111 -5.74 -19.32 6.45
N ASN A 112 -6.87 -18.64 6.57
CA ASN A 112 -8.17 -19.18 6.11
C ASN A 112 -8.34 -19.17 4.59
N HIS A 113 -7.26 -19.09 3.79
CA HIS A 113 -7.26 -18.87 2.34
C HIS A 113 -8.06 -17.67 1.86
N LYS A 114 -8.68 -16.93 2.78
CA LYS A 114 -9.17 -15.57 2.72
C LYS A 114 -8.01 -14.75 3.24
N LEU A 115 -7.29 -14.05 2.36
CA LEU A 115 -6.38 -13.01 2.87
C LEU A 115 -7.28 -12.11 3.72
N PRO A 116 -7.12 -12.07 5.07
CA PRO A 116 -7.78 -11.03 5.84
C PRO A 116 -7.40 -9.72 5.18
N LYS A 117 -8.33 -8.77 5.11
CA LYS A 117 -8.16 -7.42 4.56
C LYS A 117 -6.73 -6.88 4.80
N ALA A 118 -5.79 -7.28 3.94
CA ALA A 118 -4.37 -7.27 4.29
C ALA A 118 -3.86 -5.94 3.81
N ASP A 119 -4.02 -4.95 4.67
CA ASP A 119 -3.58 -3.57 4.44
C ASP A 119 -2.10 -3.52 4.00
N VAL A 120 -1.30 -4.55 4.33
CA VAL A 120 0.12 -4.65 3.95
C VAL A 120 0.33 -4.90 2.45
N PHE A 121 -0.55 -5.64 1.75
CA PHE A 121 -0.41 -5.86 0.30
C PHE A 121 -1.00 -4.73 -0.56
N LEU A 122 -1.62 -3.74 0.10
CA LEU A 122 -2.27 -2.61 -0.52
C LEU A 122 -1.55 -1.33 -0.16
N CYS A 123 -1.34 -0.48 -1.16
CA CYS A 123 -0.91 0.88 -0.87
C CYS A 123 -2.17 1.71 -0.54
N PRO A 124 -2.20 2.51 0.54
CA PRO A 124 -3.36 3.35 0.86
C PRO A 124 -3.73 4.36 -0.25
N ALA A 125 -2.77 4.69 -1.12
CA ALA A 125 -3.02 5.53 -2.30
C ALA A 125 -3.86 4.82 -3.38
N SER A 126 -3.70 3.50 -3.54
CA SER A 126 -4.49 2.69 -4.48
C SER A 126 -5.74 2.09 -3.84
N ALA A 127 -5.77 1.91 -2.52
CA ALA A 127 -6.94 1.38 -1.80
C ALA A 127 -8.25 2.17 -2.07
N ALA A 128 -8.16 3.47 -2.37
CA ALA A 128 -9.32 4.29 -2.72
C ALA A 128 -9.85 4.07 -4.16
N THR A 129 -9.03 3.51 -5.05
CA THR A 129 -9.38 3.24 -6.46
C THR A 129 -9.55 1.75 -6.76
N ILE A 130 -9.35 0.88 -5.76
CA ILE A 130 -9.57 -0.56 -5.85
C ILE A 130 -11.04 -0.84 -5.49
N PRO A 131 -11.83 -1.49 -6.36
CA PRO A 131 -13.18 -1.93 -6.00
C PRO A 131 -13.13 -2.80 -4.73
N PRO A 132 -14.00 -2.58 -3.72
CA PRO A 132 -14.07 -3.47 -2.58
C PRO A 132 -14.34 -4.89 -3.05
N TYR A 133 -13.51 -5.83 -2.60
CA TYR A 133 -13.67 -7.25 -2.89
C TYR A 133 -14.99 -7.73 -2.26
N THR A 134 -15.99 -7.97 -3.11
CA THR A 134 -17.25 -8.62 -2.74
C THR A 134 -17.02 -10.11 -2.80
N GLY A 135 -16.88 -10.74 -1.64
CA GLY A 135 -16.37 -12.11 -1.51
C GLY A 135 -17.16 -13.21 -2.23
N ASP A 136 -16.57 -14.41 -2.10
CA ASP A 136 -17.21 -15.73 -2.17
C ASP A 136 -17.29 -16.47 -3.51
N ASN A 137 -16.48 -16.10 -4.51
CA ASN A 137 -16.26 -17.02 -5.63
C ASN A 137 -15.00 -17.85 -5.35
N GLU A 138 -15.09 -19.17 -5.51
CA GLU A 138 -14.00 -20.17 -5.43
C GLU A 138 -12.79 -19.89 -6.36
N ALA A 139 -12.77 -18.73 -7.03
CA ALA A 139 -11.71 -18.17 -7.87
C ALA A 139 -10.87 -17.06 -7.17
N GLY A 140 -11.06 -16.82 -5.86
CA GLY A 140 -10.04 -16.37 -4.89
C GLY A 140 -9.10 -15.23 -5.29
N GLY A 141 -9.60 -14.19 -5.94
CA GLY A 141 -8.75 -13.09 -6.40
C GLY A 141 -8.58 -11.92 -5.43
N TYR A 142 -7.35 -11.44 -5.21
CA TYR A 142 -7.03 -10.47 -4.16
C TYR A 142 -6.44 -9.17 -4.66
N PRO A 143 -6.94 -8.01 -4.21
CA PRO A 143 -6.37 -6.78 -4.68
C PRO A 143 -4.91 -6.62 -4.24
N SER A 144 -4.05 -6.15 -5.13
CA SER A 144 -2.63 -5.97 -4.82
C SER A 144 -2.05 -4.70 -5.43
N SER A 145 -1.21 -4.02 -4.64
CA SER A 145 -0.45 -2.84 -5.09
C SER A 145 1.02 -3.14 -5.34
N TYR A 146 1.49 -4.31 -4.91
CA TYR A 146 2.89 -4.72 -4.98
C TYR A 146 3.03 -6.02 -5.77
N GLY A 147 4.17 -6.23 -6.43
CA GLY A 147 4.48 -7.45 -7.15
C GLY A 147 5.89 -7.96 -6.88
N ILE A 148 6.04 -9.28 -6.83
CA ILE A 148 7.34 -9.94 -6.62
C ILE A 148 8.14 -9.98 -7.92
N ASN A 149 9.46 -9.86 -7.84
CA ASN A 149 10.35 -9.86 -9.00
C ASN A 149 10.34 -11.24 -9.69
N LYS A 150 9.90 -11.24 -10.96
CA LYS A 150 9.88 -12.44 -11.83
C LYS A 150 11.09 -12.51 -12.77
N THR A 151 11.74 -11.38 -13.05
CA THR A 151 12.82 -11.27 -14.05
C THR A 151 13.98 -12.20 -13.78
N SER A 152 14.39 -12.33 -12.52
CA SER A 152 15.47 -13.26 -12.19
C SER A 152 15.07 -14.70 -12.55
N ARG A 153 15.96 -15.47 -13.21
CA ARG A 153 15.76 -16.90 -13.54
C ARG A 153 15.35 -17.75 -12.33
N LEU A 154 15.55 -17.19 -11.13
CA LEU A 154 15.17 -17.71 -9.83
C LEU A 154 13.67 -17.98 -9.66
N HIS A 155 12.81 -17.27 -10.41
CA HIS A 155 11.34 -17.30 -10.24
C HIS A 155 10.60 -17.86 -11.47
N ARG A 156 11.25 -18.71 -12.29
CA ARG A 156 10.67 -19.26 -13.51
C ARG A 156 9.31 -19.93 -13.27
N TYR A 157 8.36 -19.69 -14.19
CA TYR A 157 7.02 -20.23 -14.08
C TYR A 157 6.96 -21.74 -14.26
N LYS A 158 6.17 -22.39 -13.41
CA LYS A 158 5.93 -23.83 -13.49
C LYS A 158 5.20 -24.29 -14.76
N THR A 159 4.47 -23.42 -15.45
CA THR A 159 3.72 -23.80 -16.67
C THR A 159 4.61 -24.07 -17.88
N GLU A 160 5.88 -23.67 -17.85
CA GLU A 160 6.89 -24.04 -18.84
C GLU A 160 7.66 -25.32 -18.45
N LEU A 161 7.40 -25.89 -17.27
CA LEU A 161 8.16 -26.99 -16.69
C LEU A 161 7.32 -28.27 -16.74
N THR A 162 7.61 -29.12 -17.73
CA THR A 162 6.88 -30.35 -18.01
C THR A 162 7.50 -31.58 -17.31
N SER A 163 8.64 -31.44 -16.63
CA SER A 163 9.40 -32.57 -16.08
C SER A 163 9.80 -32.40 -14.62
N GLU A 164 10.05 -33.53 -13.93
CA GLU A 164 10.47 -33.59 -12.53
C GLU A 164 11.89 -33.02 -12.30
N THR A 165 12.76 -33.08 -13.31
CA THR A 165 14.10 -32.45 -13.28
C THR A 165 14.04 -30.92 -13.36
N ASP A 166 12.95 -30.37 -13.88
CA ASP A 166 12.69 -28.93 -13.89
C ASP A 166 12.16 -28.40 -12.54
N GLU A 167 11.60 -29.26 -11.67
CA GLU A 167 11.19 -28.85 -10.33
C GLU A 167 12.40 -28.42 -9.46
N ALA A 168 13.58 -29.00 -9.70
CA ALA A 168 14.83 -28.56 -9.09
C ALA A 168 15.25 -27.13 -9.53
N LYS A 169 14.69 -26.59 -10.62
CA LYS A 169 14.91 -25.19 -11.05
C LYS A 169 14.01 -24.19 -10.30
N LEU A 170 12.99 -24.66 -9.58
CA LEU A 170 12.12 -23.83 -8.73
C LEU A 170 12.68 -23.67 -7.31
N THR A 171 13.60 -24.53 -6.89
CA THR A 171 14.23 -24.48 -5.56
C THR A 171 15.41 -23.52 -5.56
N THR A 172 15.18 -22.27 -5.95
CA THR A 172 16.20 -21.25 -5.79
C THR A 172 16.36 -20.95 -4.30
N ARG A 173 17.60 -21.00 -3.82
CA ARG A 173 17.91 -20.69 -2.43
C ARG A 173 18.33 -19.24 -2.26
N ILE A 174 18.01 -18.64 -1.12
CA ILE A 174 18.34 -17.24 -0.82
C ILE A 174 19.85 -16.97 -0.89
N HIS A 175 20.69 -17.95 -0.53
CA HIS A 175 22.15 -17.84 -0.60
C HIS A 175 22.71 -17.85 -2.03
N SER A 176 21.90 -18.17 -3.05
CA SER A 176 22.31 -18.10 -4.46
C SER A 176 22.21 -16.69 -5.04
N ILE A 177 21.71 -15.73 -4.24
CA ILE A 177 21.62 -14.32 -4.60
C ILE A 177 22.98 -13.67 -4.34
N LEU A 178 23.62 -13.19 -5.39
CA LEU A 178 24.98 -12.64 -5.32
C LEU A 178 25.01 -11.30 -4.56
N ASN A 179 23.99 -10.46 -4.76
CA ASN A 179 23.88 -9.14 -4.15
C ASN A 179 22.47 -8.91 -3.55
N PRO A 180 22.14 -9.52 -2.39
CA PRO A 180 20.80 -9.44 -1.80
C PRO A 180 20.32 -8.02 -1.51
N SER A 181 21.26 -7.10 -1.24
CA SER A 181 20.97 -5.68 -0.97
C SER A 181 20.70 -4.84 -2.22
N ARG A 182 20.94 -5.38 -3.42
CA ARG A 182 20.73 -4.70 -4.70
C ARG A 182 19.69 -5.39 -5.57
N LEU A 183 19.35 -6.63 -5.30
CA LEU A 183 18.31 -7.35 -6.02
C LEU A 183 16.94 -7.06 -5.41
N ILE A 184 16.06 -6.44 -6.19
CA ILE A 184 14.68 -6.15 -5.83
C ILE A 184 13.95 -7.49 -5.69
N MET A 185 13.31 -7.68 -4.53
CA MET A 185 12.41 -8.79 -4.27
C MET A 185 10.98 -8.41 -4.61
N VAL A 186 10.50 -7.26 -4.15
CA VAL A 186 9.10 -6.81 -4.33
C VAL A 186 9.07 -5.32 -4.60
N GLY A 187 8.09 -4.85 -5.37
CA GLY A 187 7.94 -3.42 -5.65
C GLY A 187 6.53 -3.01 -6.02
N ASP A 188 6.30 -1.69 -6.04
CA ASP A 188 5.07 -1.08 -6.56
C ASP A 188 4.80 -1.51 -8.01
N ILE A 189 3.58 -1.96 -8.30
CA ILE A 189 3.16 -2.34 -9.64
C ILE A 189 1.95 -1.56 -10.15
N GLY A 190 1.82 -1.44 -11.47
CA GLY A 190 0.72 -0.74 -12.13
C GLY A 190 0.39 -1.27 -13.53
N LYS A 191 -0.76 -0.84 -14.09
CA LYS A 191 -1.06 -0.99 -15.52
C LYS A 191 -0.21 0.01 -16.29
N VAL A 192 0.14 -0.22 -17.57
CA VAL A 192 0.60 0.85 -18.47
C VAL A 192 -0.48 1.17 -19.49
N THR A 193 -1.00 2.41 -19.51
CA THR A 193 -2.19 2.76 -20.32
C THR A 193 -1.88 3.43 -21.66
N SER A 194 -0.61 3.73 -21.92
CA SER A 194 -0.08 4.25 -23.20
C SER A 194 1.39 3.88 -23.25
N GLY A 195 1.99 3.63 -24.43
CA GLY A 195 3.37 3.12 -24.62
C GLY A 195 4.53 3.94 -24.04
N THR A 196 4.28 4.80 -23.05
CA THR A 196 5.24 5.45 -22.16
C THR A 196 5.01 4.95 -20.73
N ILE A 197 6.03 4.30 -20.14
CA ILE A 197 6.02 3.72 -18.78
C ILE A 197 5.60 4.72 -17.69
N ASN A 198 5.75 6.02 -17.97
CA ASN A 198 5.43 7.13 -17.07
C ASN A 198 3.98 7.65 -17.15
N LYS A 199 3.09 7.07 -17.96
CA LYS A 199 1.69 7.51 -18.09
C LYS A 199 0.70 6.38 -17.90
N THR A 200 0.19 6.22 -16.68
CA THR A 200 -0.71 5.11 -16.39
C THR A 200 -1.69 5.32 -15.24
N SER A 201 -2.78 4.53 -15.23
CA SER A 201 -3.91 4.62 -14.30
C SER A 201 -3.76 3.66 -13.10
N SER A 202 -4.14 4.15 -11.91
CA SER A 202 -4.12 3.40 -10.63
C SER A 202 -5.25 2.37 -10.50
N ALA A 203 -5.75 1.82 -11.61
CA ALA A 203 -6.82 0.83 -11.59
C ALA A 203 -6.38 -0.35 -10.71
N GLY A 204 -7.17 -0.62 -9.67
CA GLY A 204 -6.88 -1.64 -8.69
C GLY A 204 -6.72 -3.02 -9.31
N TRP A 205 -5.55 -3.63 -9.12
CA TRP A 205 -5.27 -4.98 -9.60
C TRP A 205 -5.84 -6.02 -8.67
N VAL A 206 -6.34 -7.13 -9.21
CA VAL A 206 -6.84 -8.30 -8.49
C VAL A 206 -5.99 -9.51 -8.90
N ASP A 207 -5.24 -10.10 -7.96
CA ASP A 207 -4.61 -11.43 -8.04
C ASP A 207 -5.70 -12.41 -8.49
N GLN A 208 -5.46 -13.39 -9.37
CA GLN A 208 -6.50 -14.36 -9.75
C GLN A 208 -6.14 -15.75 -9.23
N GLN A 209 -7.10 -16.50 -8.68
CA GLN A 209 -6.87 -17.90 -8.36
C GLN A 209 -6.73 -18.69 -9.66
N VAL A 210 -5.60 -19.38 -9.80
CA VAL A 210 -5.36 -20.30 -10.92
C VAL A 210 -6.05 -21.63 -10.59
N SER A 211 -7.25 -21.87 -11.12
CA SER A 211 -7.99 -23.14 -10.96
C SER A 211 -7.63 -24.18 -12.03
N THR A 212 -7.01 -23.78 -13.14
CA THR A 212 -6.48 -24.68 -14.18
C THR A 212 -5.19 -24.09 -14.78
N ALA A 213 -4.32 -24.93 -15.34
CA ALA A 213 -2.99 -24.56 -15.84
C ALA A 213 -2.97 -23.52 -16.98
N THR A 214 -4.13 -23.08 -17.47
CA THR A 214 -4.30 -22.31 -18.72
C THR A 214 -4.55 -20.81 -18.53
N MET A 215 -4.65 -20.28 -17.29
CA MET A 215 -4.82 -18.84 -17.03
C MET A 215 -3.74 -18.30 -16.08
N ILE A 216 -2.72 -17.63 -16.63
CA ILE A 216 -1.51 -17.17 -15.91
C ILE A 216 -1.46 -15.62 -15.86
N ASN A 217 -2.61 -14.97 -16.04
CA ASN A 217 -2.62 -13.58 -16.45
C ASN A 217 -2.57 -12.61 -15.25
N SER A 218 -2.49 -13.07 -14.00
CA SER A 218 -2.22 -12.18 -12.86
C SER A 218 -1.80 -12.96 -11.62
N LEU A 219 -0.49 -13.17 -11.46
CA LEU A 219 0.11 -13.80 -10.26
C LEU A 219 0.72 -12.76 -9.32
N GLY A 220 0.44 -11.49 -9.63
CA GLY A 220 0.97 -10.30 -8.99
C GLY A 220 2.49 -10.33 -8.85
N TYR A 221 3.18 -10.51 -9.97
CA TYR A 221 4.60 -10.28 -10.11
C TYR A 221 4.86 -8.86 -10.65
N ALA A 222 6.10 -8.41 -10.60
CA ALA A 222 6.59 -7.19 -11.22
C ALA A 222 7.43 -7.54 -12.45
N ARG A 223 7.17 -6.84 -13.56
CA ARG A 223 7.95 -6.85 -14.78
C ARG A 223 8.95 -5.69 -14.78
N PHE A 224 10.11 -5.97 -15.33
CA PHE A 224 11.22 -5.04 -15.52
C PHE A 224 11.61 -4.98 -17.01
N PRO A 225 12.50 -4.05 -17.41
CA PRO A 225 12.84 -3.80 -18.82
C PRO A 225 13.35 -4.99 -19.65
N ASP A 226 13.73 -6.08 -19.01
CA ASP A 226 14.17 -7.31 -19.67
C ASP A 226 13.01 -8.22 -20.13
N ASP A 227 11.80 -8.04 -19.58
CA ASP A 227 10.62 -8.80 -20.00
C ASP A 227 10.14 -8.23 -21.34
N ALA A 228 10.00 -9.10 -22.35
CA ALA A 228 9.58 -8.70 -23.69
C ALA A 228 8.23 -7.96 -23.73
N ASN A 229 7.39 -8.15 -22.71
CA ASN A 229 6.09 -7.51 -22.59
C ASN A 229 6.10 -6.24 -21.72
N PHE A 230 7.27 -5.76 -21.28
CA PHE A 230 7.40 -4.54 -20.46
C PHE A 230 6.91 -3.29 -21.20
N THR A 231 7.11 -3.21 -22.53
CA THR A 231 6.66 -2.08 -23.36
C THR A 231 5.32 -2.32 -24.06
N GLY A 232 4.79 -3.54 -24.01
CA GLY A 232 3.64 -3.99 -24.81
C GLY A 232 2.27 -3.49 -24.34
N GLY A 233 2.18 -2.57 -23.39
CA GLY A 233 0.90 -2.08 -22.83
C GLY A 233 0.18 -3.11 -21.95
N ASP A 234 0.77 -4.29 -21.77
CA ASP A 234 0.35 -5.24 -20.76
C ASP A 234 0.60 -4.68 -19.36
N ALA A 235 -0.19 -5.18 -18.42
CA ALA A 235 -0.11 -4.81 -17.03
C ALA A 235 1.06 -5.47 -16.28
N TRP A 236 1.33 -5.00 -15.06
CA TRP A 236 2.28 -5.58 -14.07
C TRP A 236 3.72 -5.06 -14.14
N ASN A 237 3.92 -3.87 -14.69
CA ASN A 237 5.24 -3.22 -14.66
C ASN A 237 5.51 -2.61 -13.29
N ILE A 238 6.80 -2.59 -12.90
CA ILE A 238 7.26 -1.75 -11.81
C ILE A 238 6.81 -0.29 -12.08
N PHE A 239 6.17 0.33 -11.09
CA PHE A 239 5.37 1.54 -11.29
C PHE A 239 5.69 2.63 -10.27
N PRO A 240 5.88 3.89 -10.71
CA PRO A 240 6.15 4.98 -9.79
C PRO A 240 4.85 5.52 -9.17
N ARG A 241 4.45 4.95 -8.03
CA ARG A 241 3.22 5.34 -7.33
C ARG A 241 3.34 6.66 -6.56
N HIS A 242 4.52 6.99 -6.06
CA HIS A 242 4.74 8.09 -5.14
C HIS A 242 5.70 9.11 -5.72
N GLY A 243 5.17 10.21 -6.27
CA GLY A 243 5.99 11.34 -6.73
C GLY A 243 7.07 10.96 -7.75
N ARG A 244 6.72 10.12 -8.74
CA ARG A 244 7.62 9.54 -9.76
C ARG A 244 8.60 8.46 -9.27
N LYS A 245 8.46 8.00 -8.03
CA LYS A 245 9.26 6.89 -7.49
C LYS A 245 8.40 5.66 -7.22
N ALA A 246 9.01 4.50 -7.36
CA ALA A 246 8.46 3.21 -6.97
C ALA A 246 9.07 2.79 -5.63
N ASN A 247 8.25 2.38 -4.67
CA ASN A 247 8.76 1.75 -3.47
C ASN A 247 9.08 0.29 -3.78
N VAL A 248 10.28 -0.13 -3.39
CA VAL A 248 10.78 -1.49 -3.57
C VAL A 248 11.41 -1.98 -2.26
N ALA A 249 11.46 -3.29 -2.10
CA ALA A 249 12.28 -3.93 -1.10
C ALA A 249 13.17 -5.00 -1.73
N PHE A 250 14.34 -5.18 -1.15
CA PHE A 250 15.41 -6.05 -1.62
C PHE A 250 15.43 -7.35 -0.82
N TYR A 251 16.16 -8.36 -1.31
CA TYR A 251 16.26 -9.66 -0.65
C TYR A 251 16.98 -9.63 0.71
N ASP A 252 17.67 -8.54 1.05
CA ASP A 252 18.22 -8.29 2.38
C ASP A 252 17.20 -7.70 3.38
N GLY A 253 15.96 -7.42 2.94
CA GLY A 253 14.90 -6.84 3.77
C GLY A 253 14.98 -5.30 3.87
N ARG A 254 15.91 -4.65 3.17
CA ARG A 254 15.94 -3.19 3.04
C ARG A 254 14.84 -2.74 2.08
N ALA A 255 14.23 -1.60 2.37
CA ALA A 255 13.29 -0.94 1.47
C ALA A 255 13.83 0.42 1.01
N ALA A 256 13.53 0.81 -0.23
CA ALA A 256 13.89 2.10 -0.79
C ALA A 256 12.85 2.58 -1.82
N SER A 257 12.82 3.89 -2.06
CA SER A 257 12.09 4.47 -3.20
C SER A 257 13.07 4.69 -4.34
N VAL A 258 12.85 4.01 -5.47
CA VAL A 258 13.70 4.09 -6.67
C VAL A 258 13.05 4.97 -7.73
N ASP A 259 13.86 5.73 -8.45
CA ASP A 259 13.42 6.50 -9.61
C ASP A 259 13.35 5.56 -10.82
N ILE A 260 12.19 5.46 -11.46
CA ILE A 260 12.01 4.51 -12.55
C ILE A 260 12.90 4.84 -13.74
N ASP A 261 13.00 6.11 -14.13
CA ASP A 261 13.78 6.51 -15.31
C ASP A 261 15.28 6.27 -15.07
N LYS A 262 15.79 6.65 -13.90
CA LYS A 262 17.22 6.60 -13.58
C LYS A 262 17.70 5.23 -13.09
N ASP A 263 16.94 4.59 -12.20
CA ASP A 263 17.39 3.41 -11.48
C ASP A 263 16.91 2.10 -12.12
N ILE A 264 15.83 2.15 -12.92
CA ILE A 264 15.27 0.98 -13.62
C ILE A 264 15.51 1.05 -15.13
N LEU A 265 15.05 2.10 -15.81
CA LEU A 265 15.08 2.17 -17.28
C LEU A 265 16.47 2.44 -17.84
N ALA A 266 17.26 3.29 -17.17
CA ALA A 266 18.64 3.55 -17.57
C ALA A 266 19.63 2.42 -17.21
N LYS A 267 19.17 1.38 -16.51
CA LYS A 267 19.99 0.22 -16.11
C LYS A 267 19.52 -1.00 -16.88
N THR A 268 20.35 -1.52 -17.78
CA THR A 268 20.05 -2.74 -18.53
C THR A 268 20.54 -3.97 -17.78
N SER A 269 19.94 -5.13 -18.07
CA SER A 269 20.55 -6.43 -17.74
C SER A 269 22.01 -6.46 -18.23
N GLY A 270 22.89 -7.09 -17.47
CA GLY A 270 24.32 -7.21 -17.77
C GLY A 270 25.17 -6.07 -17.22
N THR A 271 24.56 -4.99 -16.70
CA THR A 271 25.30 -3.77 -16.34
C THR A 271 25.47 -3.58 -14.84
N PRO A 272 26.61 -3.02 -14.39
CA PRO A 272 26.81 -2.65 -13.00
C PRO A 272 25.67 -1.77 -12.47
N GLY A 273 24.97 -2.28 -11.47
CA GLY A 273 23.87 -1.60 -10.81
C GLY A 273 22.49 -1.83 -11.40
N CYS A 274 22.32 -2.86 -12.24
CA CYS A 274 21.02 -3.48 -12.42
C CYS A 274 20.44 -3.92 -11.06
N LEU A 275 19.16 -3.61 -10.82
CA LEU A 275 18.50 -3.91 -9.55
C LEU A 275 17.56 -5.12 -9.61
N TYR A 276 17.35 -5.71 -10.79
CA TYR A 276 16.28 -6.68 -10.99
C TYR A 276 16.75 -8.03 -11.56
N MET A 277 18.01 -8.13 -12.00
CA MET A 277 18.66 -9.36 -12.45
C MET A 277 19.68 -9.87 -11.42
N ASN A 278 19.71 -11.18 -11.19
CA ASN A 278 20.76 -11.84 -10.40
C ASN A 278 21.87 -12.30 -11.35
N GLU A 279 22.88 -11.46 -11.53
CA GLU A 279 24.06 -11.68 -12.40
C GLU A 279 25.35 -11.64 -11.60
#